data_AF-A0A353Z2V9-F1
#
_entry.id   AF-A0A353Z2V9-F1
#
_cell.length_a   1.000
_cell.length_b   1.000
_cell.length_c   1.000
_cell.angle_alpha   90.00
_cell.angle_beta   90.00
_cell.angle_gamma   90.00
#
_symmetry.space_group_name_H-M   'P 1'
#
loop_
_entity.id
_entity.type
_entity.pdbx_description
1 polymer ?
#
loop_
_entity_poly.entity_id
_entity_poly.type
_entity_poly.pdbx_seq_one_letter_code
_entity_poly.pdbx_strand_id
1 'polypeptide(L)'
;MKKYMNEGSIFTLFLFLNALPLAVFRFFPTMDGASHLYNSNIILELLSHNHVFQSFFDLNPELVPNWTGHFILTLFNSFLPAWMAEKLFLILYAILLPLSFRYLIHIVNPENKILSLMALPFVYTFVFGLGYYNFSLSLIVLFFSLAVYFKYRDISRVKFTLLFLGLFLLTYLSHLFFVVLLLALLLGIEVWRYFSVWATSGQNDYKTFLINVAFVLIAALPVILLTYNYLSNHASGDAADSTSGVKESIKYLAIARPFVIYSFDWEQGFTILISIGMWFLLVLGTLLNIRKNGLWFFLKEKAIWFWLVVIFVLTYLFIPNSMGGAGNMQNRILIVVFTTLILFAAFMSFPKWLQSISVIFIVTGQLLLVNYYVQVIRDLNPTAKQIEASAKYVDKNSVVLPVNHSSNWLMLHFGNYLAIEKPIIVLDNYEADVRYFPVIWKDYNRPEMGLENEQIEYILVYGNNAEKQAKLNEQFGSDFKLHHKSKLVKLYKRSER
;
A
#
# COMPACT_ATOMS: atom_id res chain seq x y z
N MET A 1 30.16 -7.64 -33.10
CA MET A 1 28.69 -7.52 -32.91
C MET A 1 28.42 -7.06 -31.48
N LYS A 2 27.91 -5.83 -31.27
CA LYS A 2 27.50 -5.37 -29.94
C LYS A 2 26.30 -6.21 -29.51
N LYS A 3 26.44 -6.99 -28.44
CA LYS A 3 25.37 -7.80 -27.84
C LYS A 3 24.41 -6.83 -27.15
N TYR A 4 23.41 -6.32 -27.87
CA TYR A 4 22.36 -5.49 -27.27
C TYR A 4 21.69 -6.29 -26.14
N MET A 5 21.41 -5.64 -25.01
CA MET A 5 20.66 -6.27 -23.93
C MET A 5 19.27 -6.69 -24.42
N ASN A 6 18.85 -7.91 -24.13
CA ASN A 6 17.50 -8.36 -24.45
C ASN A 6 16.48 -7.71 -23.48
N GLU A 7 15.21 -7.70 -23.88
CA GLU A 7 14.13 -7.06 -23.11
C GLU A 7 14.00 -7.59 -21.68
N GLY A 8 14.21 -8.90 -21.47
CA GLY A 8 14.18 -9.51 -20.14
C GLY A 8 15.31 -9.01 -19.23
N SER A 9 16.52 -8.84 -19.76
CA SER A 9 17.64 -8.24 -19.04
C SER A 9 17.38 -6.77 -18.70
N ILE A 10 16.76 -6.01 -19.62
CA ILE A 10 16.37 -4.61 -19.37
C ILE A 10 15.34 -4.53 -18.23
N PHE A 11 14.30 -5.37 -18.28
CA PHE A 11 13.30 -5.43 -17.21
C PHE A 11 13.95 -5.78 -15.86
N THR A 12 14.78 -6.81 -15.84
CA THR A 12 15.47 -7.27 -14.63
C THR A 12 16.38 -6.18 -14.05
N LEU A 13 17.13 -5.46 -14.89
CA LEU A 13 17.97 -4.34 -14.46
C LEU A 13 17.13 -3.25 -13.78
N PHE A 14 16.07 -2.77 -14.44
CA PHE A 14 15.23 -1.70 -13.86
C PHE A 14 14.43 -2.17 -12.64
N LEU A 15 14.05 -3.44 -12.57
CA LEU A 15 13.44 -4.03 -11.39
C LEU A 15 14.35 -3.90 -10.16
N PHE A 16 15.61 -4.32 -10.29
CA PHE A 16 16.56 -4.24 -9.18
C PHE A 16 17.00 -2.81 -8.88
N LEU A 17 17.17 -1.95 -9.90
CA LEU A 17 17.44 -0.53 -9.68
C LEU A 17 16.29 0.16 -8.92
N ASN A 18 15.04 -0.19 -9.22
CA ASN A 18 13.87 0.34 -8.54
C ASN A 18 13.77 -0.16 -7.09
N ALA A 19 14.18 -1.40 -6.80
CA ALA A 19 14.18 -1.95 -5.44
C ALA A 19 15.39 -1.51 -4.59
N LEU A 20 16.48 -1.05 -5.22
CA LEU A 20 17.73 -0.69 -4.56
C LEU A 20 17.58 0.27 -3.37
N PRO A 21 16.77 1.36 -3.42
CA PRO A 21 16.63 2.30 -2.31
C PRO A 21 16.18 1.66 -0.99
N LEU A 22 15.38 0.59 -1.06
CA LEU A 22 14.88 -0.15 0.08
C LEU A 22 16.01 -0.92 0.80
N ALA A 23 17.10 -1.23 0.08
CA ALA A 23 18.23 -1.97 0.62
C ALA A 23 19.32 -1.07 1.25
N VAL A 24 19.44 0.18 0.78
CA VAL A 24 20.58 1.07 1.07
C VAL A 24 20.70 1.44 2.56
N PHE A 25 19.60 1.84 3.19
CA PHE A 25 19.60 2.31 4.59
C PHE A 25 19.13 1.21 5.55
N ARG A 26 19.38 1.35 6.86
CA ARG A 26 18.94 0.36 7.87
C ARG A 26 17.42 0.27 7.89
N PHE A 27 16.76 1.42 7.99
CA PHE A 27 15.32 1.58 7.90
C PHE A 27 14.96 2.31 6.62
N PHE A 28 13.80 1.97 6.07
CA PHE A 28 13.12 2.76 5.04
C PHE A 28 11.83 3.30 5.68
N PRO A 29 11.88 4.47 6.35
CA PRO A 29 10.76 4.87 7.19
C PRO A 29 9.58 5.34 6.33
N THR A 30 8.47 4.63 6.47
CA THR A 30 7.13 5.12 6.11
C THR A 30 6.42 5.61 7.37
N MET A 31 5.32 6.36 7.24
CA MET A 31 4.60 6.89 8.41
C MET A 31 4.20 5.77 9.39
N ASP A 32 3.57 4.72 8.88
CA ASP A 32 3.03 3.62 9.71
C ASP A 32 3.98 2.42 9.84
N GLY A 33 5.12 2.41 9.15
CA GLY A 33 6.02 1.24 9.09
C GLY A 33 6.52 0.81 10.47
N ALA A 34 6.85 1.79 11.32
CA ALA A 34 7.26 1.55 12.70
C ALA A 34 6.16 0.86 13.54
N SER A 35 4.90 1.22 13.32
CA SER A 35 3.74 0.62 14.00
C SER A 35 3.53 -0.81 13.56
N HIS A 36 3.60 -1.09 12.25
CA HIS A 36 3.52 -2.47 11.72
C HIS A 36 4.62 -3.37 12.30
N LEU A 37 5.85 -2.85 12.37
CA LEU A 37 6.99 -3.59 12.89
C LEU A 37 6.87 -3.82 14.40
N TYR A 38 6.40 -2.82 15.16
CA TYR A 38 6.11 -2.97 16.59
C TYR A 38 4.99 -3.97 16.85
N ASN A 39 3.90 -3.94 16.08
CA ASN A 39 2.83 -4.92 16.18
C ASN A 39 3.29 -6.35 15.86
N SER A 40 4.25 -6.50 14.94
CA SER A 40 4.88 -7.80 14.72
C SER A 40 5.59 -8.32 15.98
N ASN A 41 6.23 -7.44 16.75
CA ASN A 41 6.86 -7.79 18.02
C ASN A 41 5.81 -8.10 19.11
N ILE A 42 4.74 -7.30 19.21
CA ILE A 42 3.62 -7.58 20.13
C ILE A 42 3.04 -8.98 19.86
N ILE A 43 2.81 -9.36 18.61
CA ILE A 43 2.31 -10.69 18.26
C ILE A 43 3.27 -11.78 18.75
N LEU A 44 4.58 -11.62 18.55
CA LEU A 44 5.58 -12.58 19.06
C LEU A 44 5.57 -12.69 20.58
N GLU A 45 5.45 -11.58 21.30
CA GLU A 45 5.39 -11.55 22.76
C GLU A 45 4.10 -12.20 23.31
N LEU A 46 2.96 -11.97 22.64
CA LEU A 46 1.69 -12.65 22.97
C LEU A 46 1.76 -14.16 22.73
N LEU A 47 2.35 -14.59 21.61
CA LEU A 47 2.58 -16.01 21.29
C LEU A 47 3.60 -16.67 22.24
N SER A 48 4.54 -15.89 22.78
CA SER A 48 5.52 -16.34 23.77
C SER A 48 5.00 -16.31 25.21
N HIS A 49 3.71 -16.02 25.40
CA HIS A 49 3.04 -15.92 26.71
C HIS A 49 3.68 -14.91 27.67
N ASN A 50 4.18 -13.77 27.16
CA ASN A 50 4.64 -12.68 28.01
C ASN A 50 3.44 -12.07 28.79
N HIS A 51 3.38 -12.35 30.09
CA HIS A 51 2.26 -11.96 30.95
C HIS A 51 2.03 -10.44 31.02
N VAL A 52 3.08 -9.62 30.88
CA VAL A 52 2.92 -8.16 30.87
C VAL A 52 2.28 -7.73 29.55
N PHE A 53 2.72 -8.26 28.42
CA PHE A 53 2.08 -7.94 27.13
C PHE A 53 0.61 -8.42 27.10
N GLN A 54 0.35 -9.60 27.65
CA GLN A 54 -1.01 -10.11 27.80
C GLN A 54 -1.88 -9.27 28.74
N SER A 55 -1.33 -8.40 29.60
CA SER A 55 -2.16 -7.47 30.37
C SER A 55 -2.59 -6.25 29.55
N PHE A 56 -1.83 -5.86 28.52
CA PHE A 56 -2.10 -4.67 27.70
C PHE A 56 -2.78 -4.98 26.36
N PHE A 57 -2.44 -6.10 25.73
CA PHE A 57 -2.83 -6.40 24.37
C PHE A 57 -3.55 -7.76 24.27
N ASP A 58 -4.41 -7.87 23.26
CA ASP A 58 -4.96 -9.13 22.75
C ASP A 58 -4.74 -9.22 21.24
N LEU A 59 -4.74 -10.45 20.73
CA LEU A 59 -5.01 -10.69 19.31
C LEU A 59 -6.49 -10.40 19.05
N ASN A 60 -6.75 -9.70 17.96
CA ASN A 60 -8.11 -9.39 17.55
C ASN A 60 -8.88 -10.70 17.30
N PRO A 61 -9.99 -10.96 18.02
CA PRO A 61 -10.76 -12.18 17.84
C PRO A 61 -11.52 -12.20 16.52
N GLU A 62 -11.77 -11.04 15.91
CA GLU A 62 -12.37 -10.94 14.58
C GLU A 62 -11.30 -11.09 13.49
N LEU A 63 -11.64 -11.83 12.44
CA LEU A 63 -10.86 -11.89 11.20
C LEU A 63 -11.00 -10.58 10.44
N VAL A 64 -10.32 -9.54 10.90
CA VAL A 64 -10.35 -8.22 10.26
C VAL A 64 -9.48 -8.17 8.99
N PRO A 65 -9.71 -7.21 8.08
CA PRO A 65 -8.72 -6.85 7.07
C PRO A 65 -7.37 -6.47 7.71
N ASN A 66 -6.29 -6.39 6.92
CA ASN A 66 -4.92 -6.03 7.36
C ASN A 66 -4.11 -7.11 8.10
N TRP A 67 -4.47 -8.39 7.99
CA TRP A 67 -3.69 -9.50 8.54
C TRP A 67 -2.42 -9.78 7.75
N THR A 68 -2.50 -9.82 6.41
CA THR A 68 -1.44 -10.37 5.56
C THR A 68 -0.07 -9.73 5.83
N GLY A 69 -0.01 -8.39 5.84
CA GLY A 69 1.24 -7.66 6.08
C GLY A 69 1.82 -7.92 7.46
N HIS A 70 1.00 -7.84 8.50
CA HIS A 70 1.40 -8.04 9.90
C HIS A 70 1.92 -9.44 10.16
N PHE A 71 1.25 -10.48 9.64
CA PHE A 71 1.70 -11.86 9.85
C PHE A 71 2.94 -12.21 9.01
N ILE A 72 3.12 -11.64 7.81
CA ILE A 72 4.38 -11.80 7.07
C ILE A 72 5.53 -11.11 7.84
N LEU A 73 5.31 -9.90 8.35
CA LEU A 73 6.31 -9.20 9.18
C LEU A 73 6.63 -9.97 10.46
N THR A 74 5.61 -10.49 11.14
CA THR A 74 5.77 -11.34 12.34
C THR A 74 6.59 -12.58 12.04
N LEU A 75 6.29 -13.26 10.92
CA LEU A 75 7.05 -14.42 10.48
C LEU A 75 8.53 -14.04 10.27
N PHE A 76 8.82 -12.96 9.55
CA PHE A 76 10.20 -12.53 9.34
C PHE A 76 10.89 -12.09 10.64
N ASN A 77 10.19 -11.37 11.51
CA ASN A 77 10.72 -10.89 12.78
C ASN A 77 10.98 -12.02 13.79
N SER A 78 10.35 -13.20 13.61
CA SER A 78 10.60 -14.36 14.47
C SER A 78 12.01 -14.95 14.35
N PHE A 79 12.71 -14.69 13.24
CA PHE A 79 14.05 -15.23 12.98
C PHE A 79 15.06 -14.21 12.43
N LEU A 80 14.63 -12.99 12.08
CA LEU A 80 15.50 -11.89 11.68
C LEU A 80 15.36 -10.73 12.67
N PRO A 81 16.41 -9.91 12.85
CA PRO A 81 16.27 -8.61 13.48
C PRO A 81 15.18 -7.77 12.80
N ALA A 82 14.44 -6.96 13.55
CA ALA A 82 13.23 -6.30 13.08
C ALA A 82 13.48 -5.42 11.84
N TRP A 83 14.61 -4.69 11.81
CA TRP A 83 15.00 -3.88 10.65
C TRP A 83 15.28 -4.71 9.39
N MET A 84 15.74 -5.97 9.52
CA MET A 84 15.90 -6.89 8.39
C MET A 84 14.57 -7.47 7.95
N ALA A 85 13.67 -7.76 8.90
CA ALA A 85 12.33 -8.27 8.62
C ALA A 85 11.53 -7.29 7.74
N GLU A 86 11.46 -6.01 8.14
CA GLU A 86 10.82 -4.97 7.34
C GLU A 86 11.51 -4.77 5.99
N LYS A 87 12.84 -4.73 5.97
CA LYS A 87 13.60 -4.58 4.71
C LYS A 87 13.31 -5.71 3.73
N LEU A 88 13.32 -6.96 4.19
CA LEU A 88 12.99 -8.12 3.36
C LEU A 88 11.56 -8.02 2.83
N PHE A 89 10.61 -7.66 3.69
CA PHE A 89 9.22 -7.43 3.32
C PHE A 89 9.09 -6.40 2.18
N LEU A 90 9.71 -5.23 2.34
CA LEU A 90 9.65 -4.14 1.37
C LEU A 90 10.31 -4.53 0.03
N ILE A 91 11.47 -5.19 0.06
CA ILE A 91 12.15 -5.66 -1.15
C ILE A 91 11.30 -6.70 -1.89
N LEU A 92 10.72 -7.65 -1.17
CA LEU A 92 9.82 -8.65 -1.76
C LEU A 92 8.61 -7.98 -2.41
N TYR A 93 7.98 -7.01 -1.73
CA TYR A 93 6.90 -6.21 -2.31
C TYR A 93 7.33 -5.50 -3.62
N ALA A 94 8.46 -4.79 -3.58
CA ALA A 94 8.97 -4.02 -4.71
C ALA A 94 9.34 -4.88 -5.93
N ILE A 95 9.69 -6.15 -5.69
CA ILE A 95 9.99 -7.13 -6.74
C ILE A 95 8.70 -7.80 -7.25
N LEU A 96 7.85 -8.26 -6.34
CA LEU A 96 6.65 -9.03 -6.68
C LEU A 96 5.61 -8.19 -7.43
N LEU A 97 5.48 -6.89 -7.13
CA LEU A 97 4.50 -6.02 -7.79
C LEU A 97 4.75 -5.86 -9.31
N PRO A 98 5.95 -5.46 -9.78
CA PRO A 98 6.23 -5.44 -11.21
C PRO A 98 6.19 -6.83 -11.85
N LEU A 99 6.59 -7.89 -11.12
CA LEU A 99 6.54 -9.26 -11.63
C LEU A 99 5.12 -9.76 -11.83
N SER A 100 4.19 -9.50 -10.91
CA SER A 100 2.78 -9.88 -11.05
C SER A 100 2.14 -9.16 -12.24
N PHE A 101 2.49 -7.89 -12.44
CA PHE A 101 2.03 -7.14 -13.61
C PHE A 101 2.65 -7.67 -14.92
N ARG A 102 3.94 -7.98 -14.92
CA ARG A 102 4.62 -8.59 -16.07
C ARG A 102 4.02 -9.97 -16.42
N TYR A 103 3.69 -10.78 -15.42
CA TYR A 103 3.00 -12.05 -15.61
C TYR A 103 1.63 -11.85 -16.26
N LEU A 104 0.85 -10.88 -15.79
CA LEU A 104 -0.42 -10.49 -16.42
C LEU A 104 -0.23 -10.10 -17.90
N ILE A 105 0.70 -9.20 -18.21
CA ILE A 105 1.01 -8.81 -19.60
C ILE A 105 1.37 -10.04 -20.44
N HIS A 106 2.19 -10.94 -19.90
CA HIS A 106 2.61 -12.13 -20.62
C HIS A 106 1.42 -13.02 -21.00
N ILE A 107 0.40 -13.14 -20.14
CA ILE A 107 -0.81 -13.91 -20.42
C ILE A 107 -1.69 -13.20 -21.46
N VAL A 108 -1.86 -11.88 -21.37
CA VAL A 108 -2.86 -11.17 -22.17
C VAL A 108 -2.34 -10.67 -23.52
N ASN A 109 -1.07 -10.28 -23.58
CA ASN A 109 -0.42 -9.81 -24.80
C ASN A 109 1.13 -9.86 -24.69
N PRO A 110 1.76 -11.01 -25.05
CA PRO A 110 3.22 -11.18 -25.01
C PRO A 110 4.02 -10.14 -25.82
N GLU A 111 3.41 -9.51 -26.83
CA GLU A 111 4.08 -8.50 -27.66
C GLU A 111 4.35 -7.18 -26.94
N ASN A 112 3.65 -6.95 -25.83
CA ASN A 112 3.73 -5.72 -25.05
C ASN A 112 4.56 -5.88 -23.77
N LYS A 113 5.40 -6.91 -23.66
CA LYS A 113 6.21 -7.19 -22.46
C LYS A 113 6.99 -5.99 -21.93
N ILE A 114 7.50 -5.12 -22.82
CA ILE A 114 8.24 -3.91 -22.43
C ILE A 114 7.39 -2.94 -21.59
N LEU A 115 6.06 -2.92 -21.77
CA LEU A 115 5.14 -2.11 -20.97
C LEU A 115 5.09 -2.53 -19.50
N SER A 116 5.63 -3.70 -19.14
CA SER A 116 5.75 -4.11 -17.73
C SER A 116 6.63 -3.16 -16.91
N LEU A 117 7.53 -2.39 -17.54
CA LEU A 117 8.29 -1.33 -16.90
C LEU A 117 7.40 -0.18 -16.38
N MET A 118 6.19 -0.02 -16.91
CA MET A 118 5.24 0.98 -16.44
C MET A 118 4.67 0.67 -15.04
N ALA A 119 4.90 -0.54 -14.50
CA ALA A 119 4.52 -0.88 -13.14
C ALA A 119 5.51 -0.38 -12.07
N LEU A 120 6.73 0.02 -12.45
CA LEU A 120 7.77 0.42 -11.49
C LEU A 120 7.37 1.61 -10.60
N PRO A 121 6.70 2.66 -11.09
CA PRO A 121 6.23 3.76 -10.23
C PRO A 121 5.24 3.34 -9.15
N PHE A 122 4.48 2.27 -9.37
CA PHE A 122 3.48 1.80 -8.40
C PHE A 122 4.09 1.16 -7.15
N VAL A 123 5.40 0.89 -7.14
CA VAL A 123 6.14 0.49 -5.94
C VAL A 123 6.18 1.64 -4.93
N TYR A 124 6.28 2.88 -5.41
CA TYR A 124 6.42 4.06 -4.57
C TYR A 124 5.24 5.00 -4.79
N THR A 125 4.12 4.66 -4.18
CA THR A 125 2.93 5.51 -4.16
C THR A 125 2.85 6.32 -2.87
N PHE A 126 2.05 7.37 -2.86
CA PHE A 126 1.75 8.17 -1.68
C PHE A 126 1.25 7.28 -0.52
N VAL A 127 0.35 6.33 -0.81
CA VAL A 127 -0.15 5.37 0.18
C VAL A 127 0.93 4.39 0.66
N PHE A 128 1.90 4.04 -0.18
CA PHE A 128 3.09 3.31 0.27
C PHE A 128 3.93 4.16 1.23
N GLY A 129 4.12 5.45 0.96
CA GLY A 129 4.81 6.38 1.87
C GLY A 129 4.09 6.59 3.21
N LEU A 130 2.76 6.52 3.23
CA LEU A 130 1.96 6.44 4.46
C LEU A 130 2.20 5.12 5.22
N GLY A 131 2.72 4.09 4.56
CA GLY A 131 2.91 2.78 5.15
C GLY A 131 1.71 1.86 4.98
N TYR A 132 0.80 2.10 4.03
CA TYR A 132 -0.35 1.20 3.77
C TYR A 132 0.10 -0.11 3.11
N TYR A 133 0.89 -0.93 3.80
CA TYR A 133 1.54 -2.13 3.28
C TYR A 133 0.52 -3.17 2.81
N ASN A 134 -0.55 -3.36 3.58
CA ASN A 134 -1.65 -4.25 3.22
C ASN A 134 -2.39 -3.80 1.95
N PHE A 135 -2.59 -2.48 1.75
CA PHE A 135 -3.12 -1.95 0.49
C PHE A 135 -2.17 -2.27 -0.69
N SER A 136 -0.87 -2.04 -0.49
CA SER A 136 0.16 -2.28 -1.49
C SER A 136 0.31 -3.75 -1.87
N LEU A 137 0.24 -4.67 -0.90
CA LEU A 137 0.22 -6.13 -1.13
C LEU A 137 -1.01 -6.56 -1.94
N SER A 138 -2.18 -6.02 -1.64
CA SER A 138 -3.41 -6.32 -2.39
C SER A 138 -3.31 -5.97 -3.87
N LEU A 139 -2.46 -5.01 -4.26
CA LEU A 139 -2.22 -4.70 -5.67
C LEU A 139 -1.46 -5.82 -6.40
N ILE A 140 -0.54 -6.52 -5.72
CA ILE A 140 0.11 -7.73 -6.23
C ILE A 140 -0.94 -8.82 -6.46
N VAL A 141 -1.77 -9.05 -5.44
CA VAL A 141 -2.84 -10.05 -5.49
C VAL A 141 -3.83 -9.73 -6.61
N LEU A 142 -4.16 -8.45 -6.83
CA LEU A 142 -5.02 -8.02 -7.93
C LEU A 142 -4.43 -8.39 -9.30
N PHE A 143 -3.19 -8.01 -9.59
CA PHE A 143 -2.56 -8.32 -10.88
C PHE A 143 -2.42 -9.83 -11.11
N PHE A 144 -2.04 -10.57 -10.07
CA PHE A 144 -1.95 -12.02 -10.15
C PHE A 144 -3.33 -12.65 -10.37
N SER A 145 -4.37 -12.18 -9.66
CA SER A 145 -5.75 -12.66 -9.81
C SER A 145 -6.28 -12.41 -11.21
N LEU A 146 -6.03 -11.23 -11.78
CA LEU A 146 -6.38 -10.94 -13.18
C LEU A 146 -5.62 -11.86 -14.15
N ALA A 147 -4.34 -12.13 -13.92
CA ALA A 147 -3.56 -13.02 -14.79
C ALA A 147 -4.11 -14.45 -14.78
N VAL A 148 -4.42 -14.94 -13.57
CA VAL A 148 -5.06 -16.23 -13.34
C VAL A 148 -6.44 -16.27 -13.99
N TYR A 149 -7.23 -15.19 -13.88
CA TYR A 149 -8.54 -15.06 -14.50
C TYR A 149 -8.46 -15.33 -16.00
N PHE A 150 -7.67 -14.54 -16.73
CA PHE A 150 -7.55 -14.67 -18.18
C PHE A 150 -6.93 -16.01 -18.61
N LYS A 151 -6.08 -16.62 -17.77
CA LYS A 151 -5.47 -17.92 -18.07
C LYS A 151 -6.46 -19.09 -17.94
N TYR A 152 -7.34 -19.07 -16.95
CA TYR A 152 -8.15 -20.24 -16.58
C TYR A 152 -9.66 -20.09 -16.78
N ARG A 153 -10.17 -18.89 -17.08
CA ARG A 153 -11.62 -18.62 -17.23
C ARG A 153 -12.32 -19.56 -18.24
N ASP A 154 -11.60 -20.04 -19.25
CA ASP A 154 -12.15 -20.89 -20.32
C ASP A 154 -11.70 -22.37 -20.21
N ILE A 155 -10.96 -22.75 -19.17
CA ILE A 155 -10.37 -24.11 -19.03
C ILE A 155 -11.17 -25.00 -18.07
N SER A 156 -11.35 -24.56 -16.81
CA SER A 156 -11.99 -25.38 -15.79
C SER A 156 -12.63 -24.54 -14.69
N ARG A 157 -13.94 -24.68 -14.53
CA ARG A 157 -14.74 -23.92 -13.56
C ARG A 157 -14.44 -24.30 -12.11
N VAL A 158 -14.20 -25.59 -11.83
CA VAL A 158 -13.84 -26.05 -10.47
C VAL A 158 -12.47 -25.53 -10.05
N LYS A 159 -11.44 -25.67 -10.91
CA LYS A 159 -10.11 -25.14 -10.62
C LYS A 159 -10.13 -23.62 -10.47
N PHE A 160 -10.92 -22.94 -11.29
CA PHE A 160 -11.19 -21.52 -11.17
C PHE A 160 -11.75 -21.18 -9.79
N THR A 161 -12.86 -21.80 -9.37
CA THR A 161 -13.51 -21.49 -8.10
C THR A 161 -12.62 -21.73 -6.89
N LEU A 162 -11.90 -22.86 -6.83
CA LEU A 162 -11.00 -23.16 -5.71
C LEU A 162 -9.85 -22.14 -5.62
N LEU A 163 -9.26 -21.78 -6.76
CA LEU A 163 -8.18 -20.80 -6.79
C LEU A 163 -8.68 -19.40 -6.43
N PHE A 164 -9.85 -18.99 -6.93
CA PHE A 164 -10.43 -17.69 -6.63
C PHE A 164 -10.94 -17.58 -5.20
N LEU A 165 -11.40 -18.67 -4.58
CA LEU A 165 -11.72 -18.67 -3.15
C LEU A 165 -10.48 -18.30 -2.31
N GLY A 166 -9.33 -18.90 -2.60
CA GLY A 166 -8.07 -18.54 -1.94
C GLY A 166 -7.62 -17.10 -2.24
N LEU A 167 -7.75 -16.65 -3.48
CA LEU A 167 -7.36 -15.28 -3.88
C LEU A 167 -8.27 -14.21 -3.27
N PHE A 168 -9.59 -14.43 -3.22
CA PHE A 168 -10.51 -13.52 -2.53
C PHE A 168 -10.20 -13.47 -1.04
N LEU A 169 -9.97 -14.63 -0.40
CA LEU A 169 -9.62 -14.67 1.02
C LEU A 169 -8.31 -13.92 1.31
N LEU A 170 -7.28 -14.14 0.50
CA LEU A 170 -6.02 -13.40 0.62
C LEU A 170 -6.21 -11.90 0.39
N THR A 171 -7.08 -11.52 -0.56
CA THR A 171 -7.40 -10.11 -0.82
C THR A 171 -8.13 -9.48 0.37
N TYR A 172 -9.06 -10.21 1.02
CA TYR A 172 -9.77 -9.76 2.20
C TYR A 172 -8.84 -9.58 3.40
N LEU A 173 -8.04 -10.59 3.71
CA LEU A 173 -7.05 -10.54 4.78
C LEU A 173 -6.00 -9.45 4.53
N SER A 174 -5.78 -9.06 3.28
CA SER A 174 -4.93 -7.93 2.95
C SER A 174 -5.70 -6.62 3.10
N HIS A 175 -6.65 -6.30 2.22
CA HIS A 175 -7.36 -5.02 2.28
C HIS A 175 -8.74 -5.05 1.60
N LEU A 176 -9.78 -4.60 2.33
CA LEU A 176 -11.18 -4.67 1.88
C LEU A 176 -11.48 -3.93 0.56
N PHE A 177 -10.89 -2.75 0.34
CA PHE A 177 -11.00 -2.01 -0.92
C PHE A 177 -10.75 -2.88 -2.17
N PHE A 178 -9.72 -3.75 -2.11
CA PHE A 178 -9.36 -4.58 -3.25
C PHE A 178 -10.29 -5.79 -3.42
N VAL A 179 -11.01 -6.23 -2.39
CA VAL A 179 -12.07 -7.24 -2.53
C VAL A 179 -13.18 -6.70 -3.42
N VAL A 180 -13.67 -5.50 -3.09
CA VAL A 180 -14.73 -4.83 -3.86
C VAL A 180 -14.24 -4.55 -5.28
N LEU A 181 -13.01 -4.04 -5.43
CA LEU A 181 -12.43 -3.77 -6.74
C LEU A 181 -12.27 -5.05 -7.58
N LEU A 182 -11.72 -6.13 -7.02
CA LEU A 182 -11.53 -7.38 -7.72
C LEU A 182 -12.88 -7.96 -8.17
N LEU A 183 -13.87 -8.01 -7.28
CA LEU A 183 -15.21 -8.49 -7.60
C LEU A 183 -15.85 -7.65 -8.72
N ALA A 184 -15.79 -6.31 -8.61
CA ALA A 184 -16.32 -5.40 -9.62
C ALA A 184 -15.63 -5.57 -10.98
N LEU A 185 -14.30 -5.76 -11.01
CA LEU A 185 -13.56 -5.99 -12.25
C LEU A 185 -13.95 -7.31 -12.91
N LEU A 186 -14.01 -8.42 -12.15
CA LEU A 186 -14.38 -9.73 -12.71
C LEU A 186 -15.80 -9.74 -13.25
N LEU A 187 -16.76 -9.21 -12.49
CA LEU A 187 -18.15 -9.10 -12.94
C LEU A 187 -18.28 -8.15 -14.14
N GLY A 188 -17.60 -7.00 -14.11
CA GLY A 188 -17.59 -6.04 -15.22
C GLY A 188 -17.02 -6.64 -16.51
N ILE A 189 -15.96 -7.44 -16.41
CA ILE A 189 -15.40 -8.18 -17.55
C ILE A 189 -16.41 -9.17 -18.12
N GLU A 190 -17.12 -9.93 -17.27
CA GLU A 190 -18.12 -10.89 -17.73
C GLU A 190 -19.35 -10.23 -18.38
N VAL A 191 -19.86 -9.16 -17.77
CA VAL A 191 -20.95 -8.36 -18.32
C VAL A 191 -20.55 -7.79 -19.68
N TRP A 192 -19.36 -7.19 -19.77
CA TRP A 192 -18.88 -6.63 -21.02
C TRP A 192 -18.63 -7.68 -22.08
N ARG A 193 -18.08 -8.85 -21.71
CA ARG A 193 -17.87 -9.96 -22.64
C ARG A 193 -19.19 -10.36 -23.29
N TYR A 194 -20.24 -10.56 -22.49
CA TYR A 194 -21.59 -10.87 -23.00
C TYR A 194 -22.09 -9.81 -23.99
N PHE A 195 -22.05 -8.52 -23.61
CA PHE A 195 -22.48 -7.44 -24.49
C PHE A 195 -21.64 -7.34 -25.77
N SER A 196 -20.32 -7.52 -25.67
CA SER A 196 -19.42 -7.44 -26.82
C SER A 196 -19.67 -8.55 -27.83
N VAL A 197 -19.94 -9.78 -27.38
CA VAL A 197 -20.29 -10.91 -28.26
C VAL A 197 -21.62 -10.64 -28.94
N TRP A 198 -22.64 -10.22 -28.17
CA TRP A 198 -23.94 -9.88 -28.71
C TRP A 198 -23.86 -8.76 -29.76
N ALA A 199 -23.16 -7.66 -29.45
CA ALA A 199 -23.04 -6.50 -30.34
C ALA A 199 -22.23 -6.79 -31.62
N THR A 200 -21.24 -7.69 -31.56
CA THR A 200 -20.34 -7.96 -32.70
C THR A 200 -20.76 -9.15 -33.55
N SER A 201 -21.50 -10.11 -33.00
CA SER A 201 -21.88 -11.35 -33.68
C SER A 201 -23.39 -11.64 -33.69
N GLY A 202 -24.19 -10.88 -32.95
CA GLY A 202 -25.62 -11.14 -32.75
C GLY A 202 -25.92 -12.36 -31.87
N GLN A 203 -24.90 -13.10 -31.41
CA GLN A 203 -25.08 -14.30 -30.60
C GLN A 203 -25.50 -13.93 -29.17
N ASN A 204 -26.58 -14.54 -28.68
CA ASN A 204 -27.08 -14.37 -27.33
C ASN A 204 -26.77 -15.60 -26.47
N ASP A 205 -25.61 -15.61 -25.81
CA ASP A 205 -25.20 -16.67 -24.88
C ASP A 205 -25.37 -16.25 -23.41
N TYR A 206 -26.59 -15.87 -23.04
CA TYR A 206 -26.91 -15.46 -21.67
C TYR A 206 -26.71 -16.58 -20.64
N LYS A 207 -26.84 -17.86 -21.05
CA LYS A 207 -26.67 -19.01 -20.15
C LYS A 207 -25.22 -19.12 -19.69
N THR A 208 -24.26 -19.06 -20.61
CA THR A 208 -22.84 -19.06 -20.26
C THR A 208 -22.47 -17.86 -19.41
N PHE A 209 -23.00 -16.67 -19.74
CA PHE A 209 -22.84 -15.47 -18.92
C PHE A 209 -23.29 -15.67 -17.47
N LEU A 210 -24.54 -16.12 -17.26
CA LEU A 210 -25.08 -16.35 -15.91
C LEU A 210 -24.26 -17.39 -15.14
N ILE A 211 -23.82 -18.44 -15.81
CA ILE A 211 -22.96 -19.46 -15.19
C ILE A 211 -21.64 -18.85 -14.72
N ASN A 212 -20.96 -18.06 -15.56
CA ASN A 212 -19.66 -17.49 -15.19
C ASN A 212 -19.79 -16.46 -14.06
N VAL A 213 -20.84 -15.64 -14.08
CA VAL A 213 -21.18 -14.75 -12.96
C VAL A 213 -21.42 -15.55 -11.68
N ALA A 214 -22.19 -16.65 -11.75
CA ALA A 214 -22.44 -17.49 -10.59
C ALA A 214 -21.14 -18.07 -10.01
N PHE A 215 -20.20 -18.53 -10.84
CA PHE A 215 -18.92 -19.05 -10.35
C PHE A 215 -18.04 -17.99 -9.68
N VAL A 216 -18.05 -16.75 -10.16
CA VAL A 216 -17.38 -15.63 -9.51
C VAL A 216 -18.03 -15.34 -8.14
N LEU A 217 -19.37 -15.28 -8.09
CA LEU A 217 -20.10 -15.01 -6.85
C LEU A 217 -19.96 -16.14 -5.82
N ILE A 218 -19.97 -17.40 -6.25
CA ILE A 218 -19.75 -18.56 -5.38
C ILE A 218 -18.34 -18.52 -4.79
N ALA A 219 -17.32 -18.21 -5.60
CA ALA A 219 -15.95 -18.08 -5.12
C ALA A 219 -15.78 -16.92 -4.13
N ALA A 220 -16.50 -15.82 -4.35
CA ALA A 220 -16.46 -14.63 -3.50
C ALA A 220 -17.35 -14.75 -2.25
N LEU A 221 -18.31 -15.69 -2.21
CA LEU A 221 -19.34 -15.77 -1.17
C LEU A 221 -18.78 -15.77 0.26
N PRO A 222 -17.76 -16.58 0.64
CA PRO A 222 -17.21 -16.54 1.99
C PRO A 222 -16.70 -15.15 2.38
N VAL A 223 -16.05 -14.47 1.43
CA VAL A 223 -15.48 -13.14 1.66
C VAL A 223 -16.55 -12.05 1.65
N ILE A 224 -17.63 -12.21 0.89
CA ILE A 224 -18.80 -11.32 0.97
C ILE A 224 -19.42 -11.40 2.37
N LEU A 225 -19.55 -12.61 2.94
CA LEU A 225 -20.06 -12.80 4.30
C LEU A 225 -19.13 -12.19 5.36
N LEU A 226 -17.80 -12.41 5.23
CA LEU A 226 -16.81 -11.77 6.11
C LEU A 226 -16.80 -10.24 6.00
N THR A 227 -16.96 -9.72 4.79
CA THR A 227 -17.08 -8.28 4.53
C THR A 227 -18.33 -7.72 5.20
N TYR A 228 -19.47 -8.39 5.06
CA TYR A 228 -20.71 -7.99 5.69
C TYR A 228 -20.58 -7.97 7.22
N ASN A 229 -20.03 -9.04 7.82
CA ASN A 229 -19.78 -9.10 9.27
C ASN A 229 -18.87 -7.96 9.75
N TYR A 230 -17.79 -7.71 9.03
CA TYR A 230 -16.86 -6.64 9.38
C TYR A 230 -17.55 -5.27 9.35
N LEU A 231 -18.26 -4.96 8.26
CA LEU A 231 -18.96 -3.67 8.10
C LEU A 231 -20.12 -3.51 9.08
N SER A 232 -20.79 -4.59 9.49
CA SER A 232 -21.87 -4.51 10.49
C SER A 232 -21.34 -4.25 11.89
N ASN A 233 -20.14 -4.72 12.21
CA ASN A 233 -19.53 -4.60 13.54
C ASN A 233 -18.68 -3.34 13.70
N HIS A 234 -18.18 -2.79 12.58
CA HIS A 234 -17.33 -1.60 12.55
C HIS A 234 -18.11 -0.42 11.97
N ALA A 235 -18.98 0.17 12.79
CA ALA A 235 -19.66 1.40 12.42
C ALA A 235 -18.62 2.49 12.12
N SER A 236 -18.58 2.94 10.87
CA SER A 236 -17.71 4.04 10.49
C SER A 236 -18.23 5.34 11.07
N GLY A 237 -17.46 5.97 11.96
CA GLY A 237 -17.71 7.35 12.38
C GLY A 237 -17.67 8.30 11.18
N ASP A 238 -18.42 9.40 11.28
CA ASP A 238 -18.49 10.43 10.25
C ASP A 238 -17.08 10.93 9.94
N ALA A 239 -16.62 10.66 8.73
CA ALA A 239 -15.39 11.24 8.26
C ALA A 239 -15.69 12.61 7.67
N ALA A 240 -14.88 13.61 8.00
CA ALA A 240 -15.08 14.97 7.51
C ALA A 240 -15.11 15.00 5.97
N ASP A 241 -16.25 15.46 5.43
CA ASP A 241 -16.49 15.66 4.01
C ASP A 241 -15.54 16.73 3.46
N SER A 242 -14.50 16.30 2.77
CA SER A 242 -13.59 17.20 2.05
C SER A 242 -13.22 16.62 0.70
N THR A 243 -14.18 16.61 -0.22
CA THR A 243 -13.89 16.30 -1.63
C THR A 243 -13.07 17.43 -2.23
N SER A 244 -11.89 17.14 -2.78
CA SER A 244 -11.16 18.12 -3.59
C SER A 244 -12.04 18.59 -4.74
N GLY A 245 -12.05 19.90 -5.01
CA GLY A 245 -12.84 20.45 -6.10
C GLY A 245 -12.43 19.88 -7.46
N VAL A 246 -13.36 19.72 -8.40
CA VAL A 246 -13.14 19.09 -9.72
C VAL A 246 -11.89 19.62 -10.45
N LYS A 247 -11.64 20.94 -10.38
CA LYS A 247 -10.45 21.57 -10.98
C LYS A 247 -9.14 21.04 -10.38
N GLU A 248 -9.10 20.87 -9.06
CA GLU A 248 -7.95 20.32 -8.35
C GLU A 248 -7.78 18.84 -8.68
N SER A 249 -8.88 18.09 -8.72
CA SER A 249 -8.86 16.67 -9.11
C SER A 249 -8.31 16.47 -10.53
N ILE A 250 -8.71 17.30 -11.49
CA ILE A 250 -8.15 17.27 -12.85
C ILE A 250 -6.65 17.58 -12.84
N LYS A 251 -6.20 18.56 -12.04
CA LYS A 251 -4.76 18.86 -11.88
C LYS A 251 -4.02 17.62 -11.36
N TYR A 252 -4.54 16.97 -10.32
CA TYR A 252 -3.94 15.78 -9.70
C TYR A 252 -3.91 14.57 -10.62
N LEU A 253 -4.92 14.38 -11.44
CA LEU A 253 -4.91 13.41 -12.53
C LEU A 253 -3.83 13.75 -13.58
N ALA A 254 -3.70 15.02 -13.96
CA ALA A 254 -2.72 15.45 -14.97
C ALA A 254 -1.26 15.29 -14.52
N ILE A 255 -0.96 15.47 -13.24
CA ILE A 255 0.41 15.35 -12.71
C ILE A 255 0.73 13.95 -12.16
N ALA A 256 -0.20 12.99 -12.22
CA ALA A 256 -0.07 11.69 -11.57
C ALA A 256 0.25 11.79 -10.06
N ARG A 257 -0.62 12.52 -9.34
CA ARG A 257 -0.52 12.80 -7.89
C ARG A 257 -0.18 11.58 -6.99
N PRO A 258 -0.62 10.34 -7.27
CA PRO A 258 -0.27 9.21 -6.41
C PRO A 258 1.22 8.90 -6.34
N PHE A 259 2.05 9.39 -7.25
CA PHE A 259 3.50 9.17 -7.23
C PHE A 259 4.26 10.30 -6.49
N VAL A 260 3.55 11.29 -5.97
CA VAL A 260 4.11 12.35 -5.11
C VAL A 260 3.97 11.91 -3.65
N ILE A 261 5.09 11.67 -2.97
CA ILE A 261 5.11 11.13 -1.60
C ILE A 261 5.42 12.22 -0.56
N TYR A 262 6.55 12.89 -0.71
CA TYR A 262 7.21 13.69 0.32
C TYR A 262 7.01 15.20 0.15
N SER A 263 7.30 15.72 -1.04
CA SER A 263 7.25 17.13 -1.38
C SER A 263 6.59 17.35 -2.74
N PHE A 264 5.43 18.01 -2.71
CA PHE A 264 4.68 18.35 -3.91
C PHE A 264 5.50 19.19 -4.88
N ASP A 265 6.21 20.20 -4.38
CA ASP A 265 6.92 21.16 -5.23
C ASP A 265 8.07 20.53 -6.01
N TRP A 266 8.80 19.61 -5.37
CA TRP A 266 9.95 18.92 -5.97
C TRP A 266 9.54 17.74 -6.85
N GLU A 267 8.61 16.90 -6.39
CA GLU A 267 8.29 15.64 -7.09
C GLU A 267 7.38 15.85 -8.29
N GLN A 268 6.52 16.88 -8.30
CA GLN A 268 5.55 17.08 -9.39
C GLN A 268 6.23 17.15 -10.78
N GLY A 269 7.43 17.71 -10.87
CA GLY A 269 8.17 17.77 -12.14
C GLY A 269 8.51 16.38 -12.69
N PHE A 270 8.86 15.44 -11.81
CA PHE A 270 9.18 14.07 -12.19
C PHE A 270 7.92 13.24 -12.49
N THR A 271 6.84 13.44 -11.72
CA THR A 271 5.58 12.74 -11.96
C THR A 271 4.87 13.22 -13.23
N ILE A 272 5.08 14.48 -13.65
CA ILE A 272 4.64 14.97 -14.96
C ILE A 272 5.28 14.17 -16.09
N LEU A 273 6.56 13.79 -16.01
CA LEU A 273 7.19 12.94 -17.04
C LEU A 273 6.51 11.56 -17.12
N ILE A 274 6.20 10.96 -15.98
CA ILE A 274 5.46 9.70 -15.90
C ILE A 274 4.07 9.85 -16.54
N SER A 275 3.36 10.91 -16.17
CA SER A 275 2.03 11.22 -16.68
C SER A 275 2.04 11.42 -18.21
N ILE A 276 2.99 12.19 -18.73
CA ILE A 276 3.18 12.38 -20.18
C ILE A 276 3.38 11.03 -20.86
N GLY A 277 4.25 10.15 -20.34
CA GLY A 277 4.46 8.82 -20.91
C GLY A 277 3.19 7.96 -20.92
N MET A 278 2.38 7.99 -19.84
CA MET A 278 1.12 7.25 -19.76
C MET A 278 0.06 7.79 -20.73
N TRP A 279 -0.18 9.10 -20.73
CA TRP A 279 -1.19 9.73 -21.59
C TRP A 279 -0.79 9.72 -23.07
N PHE A 280 0.51 9.85 -23.38
CA PHE A 280 1.02 9.73 -24.74
C PHE A 280 0.74 8.35 -25.33
N LEU A 281 1.05 7.28 -24.58
CA LEU A 281 0.74 5.92 -24.98
C LEU A 281 -0.76 5.72 -25.17
N LEU A 282 -1.56 6.21 -24.22
CA LEU A 282 -3.01 6.04 -24.22
C LEU A 282 -3.66 6.75 -25.41
N VAL A 283 -3.41 8.05 -25.57
CA VAL A 283 -4.09 8.89 -26.56
C VAL A 283 -3.68 8.47 -27.97
N LEU A 284 -2.39 8.44 -28.28
CA LEU A 284 -1.93 8.05 -29.61
C LEU A 284 -2.26 6.59 -29.91
N GLY A 285 -2.13 5.72 -28.91
CA GLY A 285 -2.50 4.32 -29.01
C GLY A 285 -3.96 4.11 -29.38
N THR A 286 -4.86 4.83 -28.71
CA THR A 286 -6.30 4.80 -29.00
C THR A 286 -6.59 5.36 -30.39
N LEU A 287 -6.02 6.53 -30.74
CA LEU A 287 -6.20 7.16 -32.06
C LEU A 287 -5.73 6.26 -33.21
N LEU A 288 -4.60 5.57 -33.07
CA LEU A 288 -4.10 4.62 -34.06
C LEU A 288 -5.03 3.41 -34.20
N ASN A 289 -5.59 2.91 -33.10
CA ASN A 289 -6.53 1.79 -33.12
C ASN A 289 -7.88 2.19 -33.72
N ILE A 290 -8.38 3.41 -33.47
CA ILE A 290 -9.57 3.98 -34.12
C ILE A 290 -9.30 4.16 -35.62
N ARG A 291 -8.14 4.70 -36.00
CA ARG A 291 -7.78 4.85 -37.42
C ARG A 291 -7.77 3.51 -38.15
N LYS A 292 -7.32 2.44 -37.49
CA LYS A 292 -7.25 1.09 -38.07
C LYS A 292 -8.60 0.35 -38.10
N ASN A 293 -9.41 0.48 -37.04
CA ASN A 293 -10.60 -0.36 -36.82
C ASN A 293 -11.93 0.42 -36.82
N GLY A 294 -11.90 1.74 -36.97
CA GLY A 294 -13.04 2.62 -36.74
C GLY A 294 -13.50 2.66 -35.28
N LEU A 295 -14.66 3.27 -35.05
CA LEU A 295 -15.30 3.34 -33.72
C LEU A 295 -15.77 1.96 -33.21
N TRP A 296 -15.92 0.96 -34.09
CA TRP A 296 -16.23 -0.43 -33.75
C TRP A 296 -15.22 -1.06 -32.77
N PHE A 297 -14.01 -0.50 -32.68
CA PHE A 297 -13.04 -0.85 -31.64
C PHE A 297 -13.66 -0.84 -30.24
N PHE A 298 -14.51 0.15 -29.92
CA PHE A 298 -15.10 0.32 -28.59
C PHE A 298 -16.19 -0.70 -28.24
N LEU A 299 -16.58 -1.56 -29.18
CA LEU A 299 -17.54 -2.65 -28.98
C LEU A 299 -16.86 -4.02 -28.79
N LYS A 300 -15.54 -4.11 -29.00
CA LYS A 300 -14.79 -5.37 -28.83
C LYS A 300 -14.62 -5.69 -27.34
N GLU A 301 -14.44 -6.97 -27.01
CA GLU A 301 -14.23 -7.44 -25.62
C GLU A 301 -13.13 -6.66 -24.90
N LYS A 302 -11.99 -6.41 -25.58
CA LYS A 302 -10.84 -5.70 -25.01
C LYS A 302 -11.11 -4.23 -24.67
N ALA A 303 -12.18 -3.63 -25.20
CA ALA A 303 -12.56 -2.25 -24.91
C ALA A 303 -13.09 -2.06 -23.48
N ILE A 304 -13.37 -3.12 -22.72
CA ILE A 304 -13.75 -3.01 -21.31
C ILE A 304 -12.77 -2.16 -20.51
N TRP A 305 -11.47 -2.30 -20.77
CA TRP A 305 -10.46 -1.55 -20.03
C TRP A 305 -10.52 -0.05 -20.30
N PHE A 306 -10.94 0.38 -21.50
CA PHE A 306 -11.22 1.79 -21.78
C PHE A 306 -12.39 2.28 -20.95
N TRP A 307 -13.50 1.55 -20.95
CA TRP A 307 -14.69 1.92 -20.20
C TRP A 307 -14.46 1.91 -18.68
N LEU A 308 -13.66 0.97 -18.17
CA LEU A 308 -13.24 0.96 -16.78
C LEU A 308 -12.38 2.19 -16.43
N VAL A 309 -11.47 2.64 -17.31
CA VAL A 309 -10.75 3.91 -17.10
C VAL A 309 -11.74 5.07 -17.00
N VAL A 310 -12.72 5.16 -17.91
CA VAL A 310 -13.73 6.22 -17.88
C VAL A 310 -14.52 6.17 -16.57
N ILE A 311 -15.01 4.99 -16.16
CA ILE A 311 -15.76 4.81 -14.92
C ILE A 311 -14.92 5.22 -13.71
N PHE A 312 -13.67 4.76 -13.59
CA PHE A 312 -12.83 5.10 -12.44
C PHE A 312 -12.40 6.57 -12.42
N VAL A 313 -12.24 7.21 -13.58
CA VAL A 313 -12.03 8.68 -13.65
C VAL A 313 -13.27 9.41 -13.14
N LEU A 314 -14.48 9.01 -13.56
CA LEU A 314 -15.71 9.61 -13.04
C LEU A 314 -15.85 9.38 -11.54
N THR A 315 -15.62 8.15 -11.06
CA THR A 315 -15.61 7.85 -9.62
C THR A 315 -14.62 8.75 -8.88
N TYR A 316 -13.39 8.90 -9.39
CA TYR A 316 -12.38 9.76 -8.79
C TYR A 316 -12.81 11.22 -8.65
N LEU A 317 -13.49 11.77 -9.66
CA LEU A 317 -13.91 13.18 -9.66
C LEU A 317 -15.00 13.48 -8.63
N PHE A 318 -15.78 12.47 -8.22
CA PHE A 318 -16.96 12.66 -7.35
C PHE A 318 -16.87 11.95 -6.01
N ILE A 319 -15.92 11.02 -5.81
CA ILE A 319 -15.77 10.30 -4.55
C ILE A 319 -15.25 11.23 -3.43
N PRO A 320 -15.85 11.20 -2.23
CA PRO A 320 -15.30 11.91 -1.09
C PRO A 320 -13.92 11.37 -0.71
N ASN A 321 -13.08 12.24 -0.14
CA ASN A 321 -11.73 11.85 0.28
C ASN A 321 -11.71 10.86 1.44
N SER A 322 -12.80 10.78 2.18
CA SER A 322 -12.97 9.90 3.31
C SER A 322 -14.32 9.18 3.19
N MET A 323 -14.33 7.87 3.46
CA MET A 323 -15.54 7.05 3.40
C MET A 323 -15.33 5.82 4.28
N GLY A 324 -16.33 5.46 5.10
CA GLY A 324 -16.27 4.23 5.90
C GLY A 324 -15.12 4.20 6.92
N GLY A 325 -14.77 5.34 7.52
CA GLY A 325 -13.63 5.48 8.43
C GLY A 325 -12.25 5.44 7.75
N ALA A 326 -12.21 5.23 6.43
CA ALA A 326 -10.97 5.21 5.64
C ALA A 326 -10.73 6.56 4.95
N GLY A 327 -9.55 7.16 5.19
CA GLY A 327 -9.09 8.36 4.49
C GLY A 327 -8.34 8.08 3.18
N ASN A 328 -7.97 9.15 2.47
CA ASN A 328 -7.19 9.13 1.23
C ASN A 328 -7.84 8.36 0.05
N MET A 329 -9.18 8.30 -0.01
CA MET A 329 -9.90 7.55 -1.05
C MET A 329 -9.60 8.05 -2.47
N GLN A 330 -9.46 9.36 -2.68
CA GLN A 330 -9.09 9.89 -3.99
C GLN A 330 -7.72 9.39 -4.47
N ASN A 331 -6.71 9.33 -3.59
CA ASN A 331 -5.39 8.79 -3.93
C ASN A 331 -5.47 7.30 -4.27
N ARG A 332 -6.29 6.53 -3.53
CA ARG A 332 -6.52 5.10 -3.79
C ARG A 332 -7.19 4.87 -5.14
N ILE A 333 -8.24 5.65 -5.47
CA ILE A 333 -8.92 5.55 -6.77
C ILE A 333 -8.01 6.01 -7.91
N LEU A 334 -7.18 7.05 -7.73
CA LEU A 334 -6.20 7.44 -8.77
C LEU A 334 -5.21 6.31 -9.08
N ILE A 335 -4.76 5.55 -8.08
CA ILE A 335 -3.93 4.35 -8.32
C ILE A 335 -4.71 3.35 -9.19
N VAL A 336 -6.00 3.14 -8.92
CA VAL A 336 -6.86 2.30 -9.76
C VAL A 336 -7.01 2.86 -11.18
N VAL A 337 -7.17 4.18 -11.35
CA VAL A 337 -7.21 4.83 -12.67
C VAL A 337 -5.94 4.56 -13.46
N PHE A 338 -4.77 4.82 -12.89
CA PHE A 338 -3.50 4.63 -13.58
C PHE A 338 -3.17 3.15 -13.82
N THR A 339 -3.49 2.26 -12.89
CA THR A 339 -3.31 0.80 -13.10
C THR A 339 -4.27 0.27 -14.18
N THR A 340 -5.51 0.75 -14.23
CA THR A 340 -6.46 0.38 -15.30
C THR A 340 -6.03 0.97 -16.64
N LEU A 341 -5.45 2.17 -16.66
CA LEU A 341 -4.91 2.80 -17.86
C LEU A 341 -3.77 1.97 -18.46
N ILE A 342 -2.80 1.55 -17.65
CA ILE A 342 -1.69 0.70 -18.14
C ILE A 342 -2.19 -0.69 -18.56
N LEU A 343 -3.25 -1.22 -17.91
CA LEU A 343 -3.90 -2.45 -18.35
C LEU A 343 -4.55 -2.26 -19.71
N PHE A 344 -5.36 -1.23 -19.90
CA PHE A 344 -5.93 -0.92 -21.20
C PHE A 344 -4.84 -0.85 -22.29
N ALA A 345 -3.73 -0.18 -21.99
CA ALA A 345 -2.58 -0.17 -22.88
C ALA A 345 -2.02 -1.58 -23.16
N ALA A 346 -1.81 -2.41 -22.15
CA ALA A 346 -1.33 -3.77 -22.32
C ALA A 346 -2.21 -4.63 -23.25
N PHE A 347 -3.54 -4.43 -23.24
CA PHE A 347 -4.47 -5.16 -24.10
C PHE A 347 -4.54 -4.62 -25.55
N MET A 348 -4.00 -3.43 -25.82
CA MET A 348 -3.95 -2.82 -27.16
C MET A 348 -2.74 -3.29 -27.98
N SER A 349 -2.76 -3.03 -29.28
CA SER A 349 -1.60 -3.20 -30.17
C SER A 349 -0.97 -1.84 -30.44
N PHE A 350 0.35 -1.74 -30.25
CA PHE A 350 1.11 -0.50 -30.49
C PHE A 350 2.34 -0.74 -31.36
N PRO A 351 2.74 0.25 -32.18
CA PRO A 351 4.06 0.22 -32.78
C PRO A 351 5.14 0.32 -31.69
N LYS A 352 6.24 -0.43 -31.85
CA LYS A 352 7.29 -0.56 -30.81
C LYS A 352 7.93 0.79 -30.44
N TRP A 353 8.01 1.75 -31.37
CA TRP A 353 8.53 3.09 -31.09
C TRP A 353 7.67 3.83 -30.06
N LEU A 354 6.34 3.71 -30.14
CA LEU A 354 5.41 4.37 -29.21
C LEU A 354 5.55 3.79 -27.80
N GLN A 355 5.66 2.47 -27.69
CA GLN A 355 5.94 1.79 -26.42
C GLN A 355 7.28 2.25 -25.83
N SER A 356 8.32 2.31 -26.66
CA SER A 356 9.68 2.66 -26.24
C SER A 356 9.76 4.08 -25.71
N ILE A 357 9.19 5.07 -26.43
CA ILE A 357 9.16 6.47 -25.97
C ILE A 357 8.42 6.58 -24.63
N SER A 358 7.24 5.97 -24.54
CA SER A 358 6.42 6.02 -23.32
C SER A 358 7.16 5.43 -22.10
N VAL A 359 7.83 4.29 -22.30
CA VAL A 359 8.66 3.65 -21.28
C VAL A 359 9.86 4.51 -20.90
N ILE A 360 10.53 5.17 -21.85
CA ILE A 360 11.65 6.08 -21.57
C ILE A 360 11.21 7.22 -20.65
N PHE A 361 10.07 7.88 -20.93
CA PHE A 361 9.53 8.95 -20.09
C PHE A 361 9.22 8.46 -18.67
N ILE A 362 8.55 7.31 -18.55
CA ILE A 362 8.16 6.75 -17.26
C ILE A 362 9.38 6.31 -16.44
N VAL A 363 10.31 5.57 -17.05
CA VAL A 363 11.52 5.08 -16.37
C VAL A 363 12.40 6.26 -15.96
N THR A 364 12.53 7.28 -16.80
CA THR A 364 13.32 8.48 -16.45
C THR A 364 12.70 9.22 -15.26
N GLY A 365 11.39 9.49 -15.29
CA GLY A 365 10.67 10.10 -14.17
C GLY A 365 10.81 9.27 -12.89
N GLN A 366 10.72 7.94 -13.01
CA GLN A 366 10.85 7.02 -11.88
C GLN A 366 12.26 7.02 -11.27
N LEU A 367 13.31 7.02 -12.09
CA LEU A 367 14.68 7.08 -11.59
C LEU A 367 14.98 8.40 -10.87
N LEU A 368 14.42 9.51 -11.36
CA LEU A 368 14.55 10.82 -10.70
C LEU A 368 13.83 10.83 -9.34
N LEU A 369 12.63 10.26 -9.26
CA LEU A 369 11.91 10.07 -7.98
C LEU A 369 12.69 9.18 -7.02
N VAL A 370 13.17 8.03 -7.48
CA VAL A 370 13.98 7.11 -6.68
C VAL A 370 15.22 7.82 -6.10
N ASN A 371 15.92 8.62 -6.91
CA ASN A 371 17.06 9.39 -6.45
C ASN A 371 16.67 10.42 -5.36
N TYR A 372 15.51 11.06 -5.49
CA TYR A 372 14.99 11.96 -4.46
C TYR A 372 14.62 11.21 -3.18
N TYR A 373 13.98 10.04 -3.28
CA TYR A 373 13.61 9.22 -2.13
C TYR A 373 14.82 8.82 -1.28
N VAL A 374 15.92 8.40 -1.93
CA VAL A 374 17.19 8.10 -1.25
C VAL A 374 17.68 9.27 -0.41
N GLN A 375 17.51 10.52 -0.87
CA GLN A 375 17.90 11.71 -0.10
C GLN A 375 17.00 11.92 1.11
N VAL A 376 15.68 11.76 0.96
CA VAL A 376 14.73 11.89 2.07
C VAL A 376 15.00 10.82 3.14
N ILE A 377 15.19 9.57 2.74
CA ILE A 377 15.42 8.46 3.68
C ILE A 377 16.76 8.62 4.41
N ARG A 378 17.79 9.12 3.72
CA ARG A 378 19.08 9.42 4.34
C ARG A 378 18.93 10.35 5.55
N ASP A 379 17.99 11.29 5.48
CA ASP A 379 17.76 12.29 6.53
C ASP A 379 16.83 11.76 7.65
N LEU A 380 15.90 10.86 7.32
CA LEU A 380 14.98 10.23 8.28
C LEU A 380 15.62 9.07 9.08
N ASN A 381 16.44 8.26 8.43
CA ASN A 381 17.03 7.04 8.98
C ASN A 381 17.85 7.27 10.27
N PRO A 382 18.63 8.36 10.45
CA PRO A 382 19.33 8.65 11.70
C PRO A 382 18.42 8.77 12.93
N THR A 383 17.21 9.32 12.78
CA THR A 383 16.24 9.43 13.89
C THR A 383 15.72 8.05 14.28
N ALA A 384 15.26 7.26 13.31
CA ALA A 384 14.79 5.89 13.55
C ALA A 384 15.86 5.04 14.25
N LYS A 385 17.11 5.10 13.77
CA LYS A 385 18.27 4.44 14.39
C LYS A 385 18.53 4.86 15.83
N GLN A 386 18.40 6.16 16.15
CA GLN A 386 18.63 6.65 17.51
C GLN A 386 17.51 6.26 18.46
N ILE A 387 16.27 6.20 17.97
CA ILE A 387 15.13 5.70 18.75
C ILE A 387 15.32 4.20 19.05
N GLU A 388 15.55 3.38 18.03
CA GLU A 388 15.87 1.95 18.19
C GLU A 388 17.03 1.74 19.18
N ALA A 389 18.14 2.44 18.99
CA ALA A 389 19.31 2.30 19.86
C ALA A 389 19.08 2.74 21.31
N SER A 390 18.04 3.55 21.57
CA SER A 390 17.68 3.99 22.93
C SER A 390 16.96 2.91 23.74
N ALA A 391 16.43 1.86 23.10
CA ALA A 391 15.78 0.73 23.75
C ALA A 391 16.68 0.01 24.76
N LYS A 392 18.00 0.07 24.59
CA LYS A 392 18.97 -0.51 25.53
C LYS A 392 18.99 0.18 26.90
N TYR A 393 18.46 1.40 27.01
CA TYR A 393 18.37 2.19 28.26
C TYR A 393 16.98 2.16 28.89
N VAL A 394 16.03 1.46 28.28
CA VAL A 394 14.66 1.28 28.79
C VAL A 394 14.57 -0.12 29.39
N ASP A 395 13.99 -0.29 30.57
CA ASP A 395 13.86 -1.61 31.18
C ASP A 395 12.89 -2.52 30.39
N LYS A 396 13.03 -3.85 30.50
CA LYS A 396 12.10 -4.76 29.82
C LYS A 396 10.71 -4.64 30.46
N ASN A 397 9.67 -4.78 29.65
CA ASN A 397 8.26 -4.72 30.04
C ASN A 397 7.82 -3.38 30.66
N SER A 398 8.61 -2.32 30.51
CA SER A 398 8.24 -1.00 31.01
C SER A 398 7.27 -0.28 30.06
N VAL A 399 6.47 0.62 30.61
CA VAL A 399 5.57 1.48 29.83
C VAL A 399 6.26 2.79 29.44
N VAL A 400 6.18 3.14 28.17
CA VAL A 400 6.83 4.33 27.59
C VAL A 400 5.83 5.22 26.87
N LEU A 401 5.85 6.50 27.22
CA LEU A 401 5.16 7.55 26.49
C LEU A 401 6.12 8.19 25.47
N PRO A 402 5.90 7.99 24.16
CA PRO A 402 6.64 8.72 23.15
C PRO A 402 6.04 10.13 22.96
N VAL A 403 6.93 11.10 22.74
CA VAL A 403 6.59 12.51 22.53
C VAL A 403 7.29 12.99 21.26
N ASN A 404 6.50 13.25 20.22
CA ASN A 404 6.99 13.66 18.92
C ASN A 404 7.20 15.18 18.82
N HIS A 405 8.46 15.61 18.92
CA HIS A 405 8.90 16.99 18.69
C HIS A 405 9.49 17.19 17.29
N SER A 406 9.20 16.32 16.34
CA SER A 406 9.53 16.55 14.93
C SER A 406 8.53 17.49 14.28
N SER A 407 8.97 18.25 13.28
CA SER A 407 8.10 18.92 12.32
C SER A 407 7.83 18.07 11.07
N ASN A 408 8.50 16.93 10.93
CA ASN A 408 8.34 16.04 9.79
C ASN A 408 7.14 15.12 10.02
N TRP A 409 6.15 15.27 9.14
CA TRP A 409 4.88 14.54 9.19
C TRP A 409 5.01 13.01 9.09
N LEU A 410 6.10 12.48 8.51
CA LEU A 410 6.36 11.04 8.47
C LEU A 410 6.83 10.45 9.80
N MET A 411 7.28 11.30 10.72
CA MET A 411 7.77 10.83 12.02
C MET A 411 6.64 10.59 13.03
N LEU A 412 5.38 10.59 12.59
CA LEU A 412 4.21 10.50 13.45
C LEU A 412 4.33 9.32 14.43
N HIS A 413 4.60 8.12 13.93
CA HIS A 413 4.69 6.90 14.74
C HIS A 413 6.11 6.40 14.98
N PHE A 414 7.13 7.25 14.80
CA PHE A 414 8.53 6.83 14.96
C PHE A 414 8.86 6.37 16.39
N GLY A 415 8.09 6.76 17.40
CA GLY A 415 8.21 6.25 18.77
C GLY A 415 8.17 4.72 18.85
N ASN A 416 7.43 4.07 17.95
CA ASN A 416 7.30 2.62 17.90
C ASN A 416 8.61 1.89 17.55
N TYR A 417 9.58 2.56 16.90
CA TYR A 417 10.92 1.98 16.68
C TYR A 417 11.65 1.64 18.00
N LEU A 418 11.22 2.18 19.13
CA LEU A 418 11.79 1.86 20.44
C LEU A 418 11.54 0.39 20.83
N ALA A 419 10.43 -0.19 20.39
CA ALA A 419 9.91 -1.45 20.88
C ALA A 419 9.79 -2.55 19.81
N ILE A 420 10.48 -2.37 18.67
CA ILE A 420 10.44 -3.33 17.56
C ILE A 420 11.17 -4.65 17.84
N GLU A 421 12.09 -4.67 18.81
CA GLU A 421 12.86 -5.87 19.21
C GLU A 421 12.77 -6.18 20.71
N LYS A 422 12.76 -5.14 21.56
CA LYS A 422 12.71 -5.31 23.01
C LYS A 422 11.25 -5.24 23.47
N PRO A 423 10.79 -6.13 24.37
CA PRO A 423 9.44 -6.05 24.94
C PRO A 423 9.32 -4.77 25.77
N ILE A 424 8.72 -3.74 25.17
CA ILE A 424 8.45 -2.42 25.76
C ILE A 424 7.03 -2.05 25.34
N ILE A 425 6.24 -1.52 26.27
CA ILE A 425 4.86 -1.08 25.98
C ILE A 425 4.88 0.39 25.58
N VAL A 426 4.77 0.66 24.28
CA VAL A 426 4.69 2.02 23.73
C VAL A 426 3.23 2.44 23.62
N LEU A 427 2.88 3.57 24.23
CA LEU A 427 1.48 4.02 24.31
C LEU A 427 0.92 4.61 23.00
N ASP A 428 1.78 5.06 22.08
CA ASP A 428 1.40 5.62 20.77
C ASP A 428 1.32 4.55 19.68
N ASN A 429 0.62 3.45 19.99
CA ASN A 429 0.31 2.41 19.01
C ASN A 429 -1.13 2.57 18.50
N TYR A 430 -1.30 3.48 17.55
CA TYR A 430 -2.61 3.80 16.98
C TYR A 430 -3.33 2.58 16.37
N GLU A 431 -2.58 1.59 15.86
CA GLU A 431 -3.16 0.41 15.20
C GLU A 431 -3.96 -0.45 16.18
N ALA A 432 -3.52 -0.50 17.43
CA ALA A 432 -4.24 -1.21 18.49
C ALA A 432 -5.52 -0.47 18.93
N ASP A 433 -5.70 0.80 18.57
CA ASP A 433 -6.89 1.60 18.89
C ASP A 433 -8.03 1.42 17.90
N VAL A 434 -7.69 1.25 16.62
CA VAL A 434 -8.67 1.35 15.53
C VAL A 434 -9.41 0.04 15.21
N ARG A 435 -9.08 -1.04 15.92
CA ARG A 435 -9.70 -2.39 15.89
C ARG A 435 -9.79 -3.08 14.52
N TYR A 436 -9.29 -2.47 13.44
CA TYR A 436 -9.18 -3.08 12.11
C TYR A 436 -7.78 -3.64 11.79
N PHE A 437 -6.98 -3.90 12.82
CA PHE A 437 -5.69 -4.58 12.75
C PHE A 437 -5.68 -5.85 13.65
N PRO A 438 -4.70 -6.75 13.49
CA PRO A 438 -4.64 -8.01 14.23
C PRO A 438 -4.35 -7.87 15.72
N VAL A 439 -3.87 -6.72 16.18
CA VAL A 439 -3.56 -6.43 17.59
C VAL A 439 -4.51 -5.35 18.08
N ILE A 440 -5.04 -5.53 19.29
CA ILE A 440 -5.92 -4.55 19.96
C ILE A 440 -5.47 -4.33 21.40
N TRP A 441 -5.76 -3.15 21.95
CA TRP A 441 -5.65 -2.92 23.39
C TRP A 441 -6.73 -3.71 24.15
N LYS A 442 -6.40 -4.17 25.36
CA LYS A 442 -7.38 -4.64 26.33
C LYS A 442 -8.14 -3.46 26.93
N ASP A 443 -9.46 -3.42 26.73
CA ASP A 443 -10.33 -2.30 27.12
C ASP A 443 -10.19 -1.86 28.59
N TYR A 444 -9.91 -2.79 29.51
CA TYR A 444 -9.78 -2.49 30.94
C TYR A 444 -8.38 -2.01 31.38
N ASN A 445 -7.36 -2.21 30.54
CA ASN A 445 -5.96 -1.91 30.87
C ASN A 445 -5.30 -0.95 29.88
N ARG A 446 -6.09 -0.27 29.05
CA ARG A 446 -5.57 0.77 28.15
C ARG A 446 -5.02 1.93 29.00
N PRO A 447 -3.71 2.22 28.95
CA PRO A 447 -3.15 3.30 29.75
C PRO A 447 -3.56 4.65 29.15
N GLU A 448 -3.96 5.61 29.99
CA GLU A 448 -4.19 6.97 29.54
C GLU A 448 -2.88 7.59 29.03
N MET A 449 -2.93 8.29 27.89
CA MET A 449 -1.77 8.95 27.28
C MET A 449 -1.43 10.31 27.95
N GLY A 450 -1.67 10.42 29.26
CA GLY A 450 -1.40 11.60 30.06
C GLY A 450 -0.17 11.42 30.94
N LEU A 451 0.60 12.48 31.16
CA LEU A 451 1.78 12.44 32.05
C LEU A 451 1.44 12.08 33.50
N GLU A 452 0.18 12.29 33.90
CA GLU A 452 -0.36 11.93 35.22
C GLU A 452 -0.52 10.42 35.40
N ASN A 453 -0.51 9.63 34.32
CA ASN A 453 -0.67 8.19 34.39
C ASN A 453 0.50 7.56 35.15
N GLU A 454 0.20 6.94 36.30
CA GLU A 454 1.23 6.40 37.18
C GLU A 454 1.99 5.19 36.61
N GLN A 455 1.46 4.55 35.57
CA GLN A 455 2.10 3.43 34.89
C GLN A 455 3.27 3.85 34.00
N ILE A 456 3.37 5.12 33.60
CA ILE A 456 4.43 5.59 32.67
C ILE A 456 5.78 5.65 33.39
N GLU A 457 6.66 4.71 33.07
CA GLU A 457 8.01 4.64 33.66
C GLU A 457 9.03 5.47 32.88
N TYR A 458 8.83 5.61 31.56
CA TYR A 458 9.75 6.37 30.70
C TYR A 458 9.01 7.31 29.76
N ILE A 459 9.68 8.41 29.42
CA ILE A 459 9.26 9.32 28.35
C ILE A 459 10.34 9.37 27.28
N LEU A 460 9.97 9.00 26.05
CA LEU A 460 10.83 9.09 24.87
C LEU A 460 10.50 10.37 24.11
N VAL A 461 11.38 11.36 24.12
CA VAL A 461 11.25 12.56 23.29
C VAL A 461 12.15 12.43 22.08
N TYR A 462 11.60 12.64 20.88
CA TYR A 462 12.39 12.61 19.64
C TYR A 462 12.03 13.77 18.69
N GLY A 463 12.94 14.07 17.77
CA GLY A 463 12.81 15.18 16.83
C GLY A 463 13.58 16.43 17.29
N ASN A 464 13.73 17.39 16.38
CA ASN A 464 14.67 18.52 16.52
C ASN A 464 14.01 19.91 16.54
N ASN A 465 12.69 20.01 16.76
CA ASN A 465 12.03 21.31 16.86
C ASN A 465 12.50 22.05 18.14
N ALA A 466 13.22 23.15 17.95
CA ALA A 466 13.84 23.90 19.05
C ALA A 466 12.82 24.50 20.02
N GLU A 467 11.69 25.01 19.53
CA GLU A 467 10.64 25.60 20.36
C GLU A 467 9.98 24.54 21.26
N LYS A 468 9.61 23.39 20.68
CA LYS A 468 9.05 22.28 21.45
C LYS A 468 10.07 21.72 22.44
N GLN A 469 11.35 21.63 22.06
CA GLN A 469 12.39 21.17 22.97
C GLN A 469 12.68 22.13 24.13
N ALA A 470 12.47 23.45 23.98
CA ALA A 470 12.68 24.42 25.04
C ALA A 470 11.65 24.28 26.17
N LYS A 471 10.42 23.86 25.85
CA LYS A 471 9.30 23.70 26.79
C LYS A 471 9.30 22.36 27.56
N LEU A 472 10.30 21.50 27.34
CA LEU A 472 10.37 20.16 27.95
C LEU A 472 10.41 20.18 29.49
N ASN A 473 11.16 21.13 30.08
CA ASN A 473 11.28 21.22 31.54
C ASN A 473 9.99 21.71 32.20
N GLU A 474 9.19 22.52 31.49
CA GLU A 474 7.85 22.93 31.93
C GLU A 474 6.85 21.78 31.77
N GLN A 475 7.05 20.94 30.76
CA GLN A 475 6.12 19.87 30.40
C GLN A 475 6.15 18.66 31.35
N PHE A 476 7.31 18.25 31.86
CA PHE A 476 7.43 16.99 32.64
C PHE A 476 7.65 17.16 34.15
N GLY A 477 7.83 18.39 34.63
CA GLY A 477 8.03 18.69 36.06
C GLY A 477 9.24 17.98 36.68
N SER A 478 9.21 17.77 38.01
CA SER A 478 10.29 17.10 38.77
C SER A 478 10.23 15.57 38.74
N ASP A 479 9.13 15.00 38.24
CA ASP A 479 8.82 13.58 38.38
C ASP A 479 9.65 12.71 37.43
N PHE A 480 10.16 13.28 36.34
CA PHE A 480 10.96 12.58 35.35
C PHE A 480 12.38 13.16 35.24
N LYS A 481 13.40 12.32 35.40
CA LYS A 481 14.80 12.71 35.28
C LYS A 481 15.38 12.25 33.95
N LEU A 482 16.22 13.09 33.35
CA LEU A 482 16.92 12.75 32.12
C LEU A 482 17.82 11.52 32.37
N HIS A 483 17.51 10.42 31.71
CA HIS A 483 18.19 9.14 31.87
C HIS A 483 19.21 8.91 30.73
N HIS A 484 18.84 9.25 29.50
CA HIS A 484 19.72 9.18 28.35
C HIS A 484 19.48 10.32 27.36
N LYS A 485 20.54 10.76 26.69
CA LYS A 485 20.47 11.80 25.65
C LYS A 485 21.40 11.46 24.49
N SER A 486 20.87 11.57 23.29
CA SER A 486 21.59 11.56 22.03
C SER A 486 21.30 12.85 21.24
N LYS A 487 21.71 12.91 19.97
CA LYS A 487 21.52 14.10 19.13
C LYS A 487 20.03 14.36 18.84
N LEU A 488 19.25 13.30 18.63
CA LEU A 488 17.87 13.38 18.16
C LEU A 488 16.84 12.78 19.14
N VAL A 489 17.31 12.17 20.22
CA VAL A 489 16.46 11.48 21.21
C VAL A 489 16.88 11.88 22.63
N LYS A 490 15.90 12.14 23.49
CA LYS A 490 16.05 12.25 24.95
C LYS A 490 15.12 11.22 25.60
N LEU A 491 15.64 10.48 26.55
CA LEU A 491 14.89 9.50 27.33
C LEU A 491 14.90 9.95 28.78
N TYR A 492 13.71 10.09 29.36
CA TYR A 492 13.52 10.41 30.76
C TYR A 492 12.99 9.17 31.48
N LYS A 493 13.47 8.93 32.70
CA LYS A 493 12.98 7.86 33.59
C LYS A 493 12.25 8.51 34.77
N ARG A 494 11.12 7.94 35.16
CA ARG A 494 10.38 8.38 36.35
C ARG A 494 11.29 8.24 37.59
N SER A 495 11.30 9.26 38.43
CA SER A 495 11.98 9.23 39.71
C SER A 495 11.24 8.26 40.63
N GLU A 496 11.96 7.34 41.28
CA GLU A 496 11.41 6.58 42.40
C GLU A 496 10.95 7.59 43.47
N ARG A 497 9.68 7.50 43.89
CA ARG A 497 9.12 8.33 44.96
C ARG A 497 9.73 7.98 46.31
#